data_AF-X1UXV9-F1
#
_entry.id   AF-X1UXV9-F1
#
_cell.length_a   1.000
_cell.length_b   1.000
_cell.length_c   1.000
_cell.angle_alpha   90.00
_cell.angle_beta   90.00
_cell.angle_gamma   90.00
#
_symmetry.space_group_name_H-M   'P 1'
#
loop_
_entity.id
_entity.type
_entity.pdbx_description
1 polymer ?
#
loop_
_entity_poly.entity_id
_entity_poly.type
_entity_poly.pdbx_seq_one_letter_code
_entity_poly.pdbx_strand_id
1 'polypeptide(L)' 'MPSTKQKLIPIGDRKLMPMGNGGLVVTVPRIWARFHQLEVGDMVELEMDSNGELRIHPKELPEDTNNEG' A
#
# COMPACT_ATOMS: atom_id res chain seq x y z
N MET A 1 -2.64 13.16 18.68
CA MET A 1 -2.58 11.70 18.49
C MET A 1 -1.12 11.30 18.32
N PRO A 2 -0.60 10.27 19.01
CA PRO A 2 0.78 9.84 18.80
C PRO A 2 0.91 9.24 17.40
N SER A 3 1.62 9.93 16.51
CA SER A 3 2.06 9.38 15.22
C SER A 3 2.99 8.20 15.51
N THR A 4 2.44 6.99 15.42
CA THR A 4 3.22 5.77 15.58
C THR A 4 4.11 5.67 14.36
N LYS A 5 5.42 5.93 14.53
CA LYS A 5 6.41 5.68 13.47
C LYS A 5 6.40 4.19 13.15
N GLN A 6 5.71 3.82 12.06
CA GLN A 6 5.76 2.46 11.55
C GLN A 6 7.19 2.17 11.13
N LYS A 7 7.80 1.16 11.76
CA LYS A 7 9.11 0.66 11.40
C LYS A 7 8.95 -0.17 10.13
N LEU A 8 9.41 0.37 9.00
CA LEU A 8 9.49 -0.36 7.74
C LEU A 8 10.36 -1.61 7.95
N ILE A 9 9.75 -2.79 7.80
CA ILE A 9 10.50 -4.05 7.79
C ILE A 9 10.97 -4.24 6.34
N PRO A 10 12.28 -4.29 6.06
CA PRO A 10 12.76 -4.50 4.70
C PRO A 10 12.42 -5.93 4.26
N ILE A 11 11.51 -6.08 3.29
CA ILE A 11 11.07 -7.38 2.76
C ILE A 11 11.85 -7.69 1.48
N GLY A 12 13.18 -7.74 1.59
CA GLY A 12 14.11 -8.08 0.50
C GLY A 12 13.96 -7.23 -0.77
N ASP A 13 14.79 -7.51 -1.77
CA ASP A 13 14.69 -6.83 -3.06
C ASP A 13 13.51 -7.37 -3.87
N ARG A 14 12.75 -6.48 -4.51
CA ARG A 14 11.64 -6.81 -5.41
C ARG A 14 11.91 -6.26 -6.79
N LYS A 15 11.57 -7.04 -7.82
CA LYS A 15 11.78 -6.68 -9.22
C LYS A 15 10.54 -6.02 -9.80
N LEU A 16 10.73 -4.87 -10.45
CA LEU A 16 9.71 -4.28 -11.33
C LEU A 16 9.59 -5.11 -12.60
N MET A 17 8.36 -5.41 -13.01
CA MET A 17 8.06 -6.17 -14.22
C MET A 17 7.19 -5.33 -15.16
N PRO A 18 7.39 -5.43 -16.48
CA PRO A 18 6.51 -4.77 -17.43
C PRO A 18 5.12 -5.41 -17.39
N MET A 19 4.08 -4.60 -17.59
CA MET A 19 2.70 -5.02 -17.74
C MET A 19 2.06 -4.29 -18.91
N GLY A 20 1.83 -5.01 -20.02
CA GLY A 20 1.30 -4.45 -21.25
C GLY A 20 2.18 -3.35 -21.87
N ASN A 21 1.55 -2.44 -22.63
CA ASN A 21 2.23 -1.34 -23.30
C ASN A 21 2.20 -0.07 -22.41
N GLY A 22 3.09 -0.03 -21.41
CA GLY A 22 3.34 1.18 -20.61
C GLY A 22 3.08 1.04 -19.11
N GLY A 23 2.67 -0.14 -18.63
CA GLY A 23 2.54 -0.42 -17.21
C GLY A 23 3.81 -1.03 -16.60
N LEU A 24 4.04 -0.75 -15.33
CA LEU A 24 4.99 -1.45 -14.46
C LEU A 24 4.23 -2.03 -13.27
N VAL A 25 4.59 -3.25 -12.87
CA VAL A 25 4.03 -3.91 -11.70
C VAL A 25 5.15 -4.35 -10.74
N VAL A 26 4.84 -4.32 -9.45
CA VAL A 26 5.68 -4.88 -8.38
C VAL A 26 4.86 -5.90 -7.60
N THR A 27 5.48 -7.00 -7.21
CA THR A 27 4.81 -7.98 -6.33
C THR A 27 4.79 -7.47 -4.91
N VAL A 28 3.62 -7.41 -4.29
CA VAL A 28 3.49 -7.20 -2.85
C VAL A 28 3.57 -8.52 -2.08
N PRO A 29 4.19 -8.56 -0.90
CA PRO A 29 4.22 -9.74 -0.06
C PRO A 29 2.81 -10.18 0.34
N ARG A 30 2.48 -11.47 0.17
CA ARG A 30 1.15 -12.01 0.50
C ARG A 30 0.75 -11.75 1.95
N ILE A 31 1.71 -11.77 2.88
CA ILE A 31 1.44 -11.49 4.30
C ILE A 31 1.06 -10.03 4.54
N TRP A 32 1.67 -9.09 3.81
CA TRP A 32 1.34 -7.67 3.89
C TRP A 32 -0.08 -7.40 3.38
N ALA A 33 -0.42 -7.98 2.21
CA ALA A 33 -1.77 -7.87 1.67
C ALA A 33 -2.83 -8.43 2.63
N ARG A 34 -2.57 -9.61 3.23
CA ARG A 34 -3.46 -10.20 4.25
C ARG A 34 -3.58 -9.36 5.51
N PHE A 35 -2.49 -8.78 6.00
CA PHE A 35 -2.49 -7.92 7.18
C PHE A 35 -3.40 -6.70 6.99
N HIS A 36 -3.39 -6.12 5.78
CA HIS A 36 -4.25 -5.02 5.39
C HIS A 36 -5.59 -5.44 4.78
N GLN A 37 -5.93 -6.74 4.82
CA GLN A 37 -7.17 -7.29 4.28
C GLN A 37 -7.44 -6.92 2.81
N LEU A 38 -6.38 -6.77 2.02
CA LEU A 38 -6.48 -6.43 0.60
C LEU A 38 -6.83 -7.65 -0.24
N GLU A 39 -7.81 -7.48 -1.12
CA GLU A 39 -8.22 -8.43 -2.14
C GLU A 39 -7.77 -7.99 -3.55
N VAL A 40 -7.88 -8.92 -4.51
CA VAL A 40 -7.57 -8.61 -5.91
C VAL A 40 -8.62 -7.62 -6.43
N GLY A 41 -8.16 -6.44 -6.85
CA GLY A 41 -9.01 -5.36 -7.35
C GLY A 41 -9.11 -4.18 -6.40
N ASP A 42 -8.65 -4.33 -5.14
CA ASP A 42 -8.62 -3.22 -4.20
C ASP A 42 -7.64 -2.13 -4.62
N MET A 43 -8.04 -0.89 -4.34
CA MET A 43 -7.23 0.28 -4.64
C MET A 43 -6.25 0.57 -3.49
N VAL A 44 -5.03 0.93 -3.85
CA VAL A 44 -3.98 1.39 -2.93
C VAL A 44 -3.58 2.81 -3.30
N GLU A 45 -3.09 3.55 -2.32
CA GLU A 45 -2.52 4.88 -2.50
C GLU A 45 -1.02 4.79 -2.73
N LEU A 46 -0.52 5.65 -3.62
CA LEU A 46 0.89 5.73 -3.99
C LEU A 46 1.39 7.13 -3.66
N GLU A 47 2.45 7.21 -2.86
CA GLU A 47 3.11 8.46 -2.53
C GLU A 47 4.59 8.37 -2.86
N MET A 48 5.12 9.41 -3.50
CA MET A 48 6.54 9.54 -3.72
C MET A 48 7.11 10.45 -2.64
N ASP A 49 8.06 9.96 -1.86
CA ASP A 49 8.70 10.78 -0.83
C ASP A 49 9.84 11.65 -1.39
N SER A 50 10.37 12.55 -0.56
CA SER A 50 11.43 13.47 -0.94
C SER A 50 12.77 12.80 -1.28
N ASN A 51 12.94 11.53 -0.94
CA ASN A 51 14.14 10.75 -1.25
C ASN A 51 13.96 9.96 -2.55
N GLY A 52 12.81 10.09 -3.23
CA GLY A 52 12.49 9.36 -4.44
C GLY A 52 12.01 7.94 -4.19
N GLU A 53 11.62 7.60 -2.95
CA GLU A 53 11.04 6.30 -2.64
C GLU A 53 9.54 6.30 -2.94
N LEU A 54 9.07 5.30 -3.69
CA LEU A 54 7.64 5.06 -3.91
C LEU A 54 7.08 4.24 -2.75
N ARG A 55 6.14 4.82 -2.01
CA ARG A 55 5.44 4.19 -0.89
C ARG A 55 4.05 3.75 -1.34
N ILE A 56 3.65 2.57 -0.88
CA ILE A 56 2.36 1.96 -1.18
C ILE A 56 1.59 1.83 0.13
N HIS A 57 0.41 2.43 0.19
CA HIS A 57 -0.46 2.42 1.36
C HIS A 57 -1.82 1.80 0.98
N PRO A 58 -2.44 0.97 1.82
CA PRO A 58 -3.85 0.64 1.64
C PRO A 58 -4.65 1.94 1.66
N LYS A 59 -5.61 2.09 0.76
CA LYS A 59 -6.53 3.22 0.84
C LYS A 59 -7.37 3.04 2.11
N GLU A 60 -7.32 3.99 3.04
CA GLU A 60 -8.24 3.97 4.17
C GLU A 60 -9.66 4.04 3.60
N LEU A 61 -10.44 2.98 3.79
CA LEU A 61 -11.88 3.08 3.59
C LEU A 61 -12.34 4.15 4.59
N PRO A 62 -13.12 5.15 4.15
CA PRO A 62 -13.68 6.11 5.09
C PRO A 62 -14.38 5.32 6.18
N GLU A 63 -14.00 5.54 7.45
CA GLU A 63 -14.76 4.98 8.57
C GLU A 63 -16.21 5.38 8.34
N ASP A 64 -17.10 4.39 8.25
CA ASP A 64 -18.54 4.62 8.22
C ASP A 64 -18.86 5.44 9.47
N THR A 65 -18.92 6.76 9.29
CA THR A 65 -19.37 7.69 10.31
C THR A 65 -20.88 7.56 10.32
N ASN A 66 -21.37 6.42 10.81
CA ASN A 66 -22.75 6.29 11.24
C ASN A 66 -22.91 7.19 12.46
N ASN A 67 -23.18 8.46 12.18
CA ASN A 67 -23.95 9.31 13.07
C ASN A 67 -25.33 8.66 13.21
N GLU A 68 -25.50 7.83 14.24
CA GLU A 68 -26.82 7.46 14.73
C GLU A 68 -26.94 7.91 16.19
N GLY A 69 -27.77 8.95 16.40
CA GLY A 69 -28.49 9.21 17.67
C GLY A 69 -27.89 10.25 18.60
#